data_AF-A0AAV2LC31-F1
#
_entry.id   AF-A0AAV2LC31-F1
#
_cell.length_a   1.000
_cell.length_b   1.000
_cell.length_c   1.000
_cell.angle_alpha   90.00
_cell.angle_beta   90.00
_cell.angle_gamma   90.00
#
_symmetry.space_group_name_H-M   'P 1'
#
loop_
_entity.id
_entity.type
_entity.pdbx_description
1 polymer ?
#
loop_
_entity_poly.entity_id
_entity_poly.type
_entity_poly.pdbx_seq_one_letter_code
_entity_poly.pdbx_strand_id
1 'polypeptide(L)'
;MLLSGETHHSTVRMARDMSDKEILQMELDQLKKEVNTPRTAVLTNCAETISFVENLAPNDQLIKGVPDDKNPYKGDKGGCIVT
;
A
#
# COMPACT_ATOMS: atom_id res chain seq x y z
N MET A 1 -3.89 -31.35 -34.55
CA MET A 1 -4.70 -30.64 -33.54
C MET A 1 -4.02 -29.31 -33.28
N LEU A 2 -4.57 -28.22 -33.80
CA LEU A 2 -4.11 -26.85 -33.55
C LEU A 2 -4.67 -26.42 -32.19
N LEU A 3 -3.80 -26.23 -31.20
CA LEU A 3 -4.15 -25.50 -29.99
C LEU A 3 -3.78 -24.03 -30.25
N SER A 4 -4.79 -23.23 -30.57
CA SER A 4 -4.67 -21.78 -30.70
C SER A 4 -4.31 -21.20 -29.33
N GLY A 5 -3.09 -20.70 -29.20
CA GLY A 5 -2.67 -19.89 -28.06
C GLY A 5 -3.23 -18.49 -28.20
N GLU A 6 -4.35 -18.22 -27.53
CA GLU A 6 -4.82 -16.84 -27.33
C GLU A 6 -4.01 -16.22 -26.19
N THR A 7 -2.94 -15.51 -26.54
CA THR A 7 -2.29 -14.58 -25.63
C THR A 7 -3.26 -13.42 -25.35
N HIS A 8 -3.89 -13.44 -24.17
CA HIS A 8 -4.52 -12.25 -23.59
C HIS A 8 -3.44 -11.17 -23.36
N HIS A 9 -3.14 -10.39 -24.39
CA HIS A 9 -2.46 -9.12 -24.22
C HIS A 9 -3.48 -8.16 -23.58
N SER A 10 -3.42 -8.03 -22.26
CA SER A 10 -4.10 -6.94 -21.57
C SER A 10 -3.41 -5.64 -21.96
N THR A 11 -3.85 -5.01 -23.06
CA THR A 11 -3.43 -3.67 -23.42
C THR A 11 -3.91 -2.72 -22.33
N VAL A 12 -3.01 -2.29 -21.45
CA VAL A 12 -3.30 -1.22 -20.48
C VAL A 12 -3.48 0.07 -21.28
N ARG A 13 -4.73 0.40 -21.63
CA ARG A 13 -5.09 1.74 -22.13
C ARG A 13 -5.13 2.67 -20.92
N MET A 14 -4.36 3.75 -20.98
CA MET A 14 -4.33 4.75 -19.91
C MET A 14 -5.67 5.48 -19.87
N ALA A 15 -6.13 5.88 -18.67
CA ALA A 15 -7.42 6.56 -18.51
C ALA A 15 -7.57 7.82 -19.38
N ARG A 16 -6.45 8.50 -19.66
CA ARG A 16 -6.38 9.67 -20.54
C ARG A 16 -6.70 9.39 -22.02
N ASP A 17 -6.62 8.14 -22.46
CA ASP A 17 -6.79 7.72 -23.86
C ASP A 17 -8.18 7.08 -24.11
N MET A 18 -9.08 7.17 -23.14
CA MET A 18 -10.42 6.58 -23.17
C MET A 18 -11.50 7.66 -23.28
N SER A 19 -12.61 7.30 -23.92
CA SER A 19 -13.82 8.15 -23.90
C SER A 19 -14.47 8.17 -22.52
N ASP A 20 -15.23 9.23 -22.22
CA ASP A 20 -15.99 9.35 -20.97
C ASP A 20 -16.88 8.13 -20.69
N LYS A 21 -17.48 7.56 -21.75
CA LYS A 21 -18.30 6.35 -21.64
C LYS A 21 -17.48 5.13 -21.21
N GLU A 22 -16.29 4.94 -21.77
CA GLU A 22 -15.40 3.83 -21.41
C GLU A 22 -14.90 3.98 -19.97
N ILE A 23 -14.57 5.21 -19.54
CA ILE A 23 -14.18 5.52 -18.16
C ILE A 23 -15.30 5.16 -17.18
N LEU A 24 -16.53 5.63 -17.45
CA LEU A 24 -17.69 5.34 -16.61
C LEU A 24 -18.01 3.83 -16.56
N GLN A 25 -17.85 3.12 -17.67
CA GLN A 25 -18.03 1.67 -17.68
C GLN A 25 -16.99 0.97 -16.80
N MET A 26 -15.73 1.40 -16.87
CA MET A 26 -14.67 0.86 -16.01
C MET A 26 -14.90 1.15 -14.52
N GLU A 27 -15.35 2.36 -14.17
CA GLU A 27 -15.71 2.71 -12.80
C GLU A 27 -16.85 1.83 -12.30
N LEU A 28 -17.90 1.65 -13.12
CA LEU A 28 -19.04 0.81 -12.78
C LEU A 28 -18.64 -0.66 -12.58
N ASP A 29 -17.74 -1.17 -13.42
CA ASP A 29 -17.21 -2.53 -13.30
C ASP A 29 -16.33 -2.69 -12.05
N GLN A 30 -15.58 -1.65 -11.66
CA GLN A 30 -14.79 -1.65 -10.43
C GLN A 30 -15.69 -1.61 -9.19
N LEU A 31 -16.71 -0.75 -9.16
CA LEU A 31 -17.66 -0.66 -8.05
C LEU A 31 -18.43 -1.97 -7.83
N LYS A 32 -18.81 -2.66 -8.90
CA LYS A 32 -19.40 -4.02 -8.83
C LYS A 32 -18.48 -5.06 -8.20
N LYS A 33 -17.16 -4.89 -8.30
CA LYS A 33 -16.20 -5.76 -7.59
C LYS A 33 -16.08 -5.37 -6.12
N GLU A 34 -15.93 -4.08 -5.82
CA GLU A 34 -15.70 -3.55 -4.47
C GLU A 34 -16.88 -3.73 -3.51
N VAL A 35 -18.11 -3.75 -4.05
CA VAL A 35 -19.30 -4.02 -3.23
C VAL A 35 -19.28 -5.42 -2.62
N ASN A 36 -18.67 -6.38 -3.32
CA ASN A 36 -18.58 -7.78 -2.89
C ASN A 36 -17.30 -8.08 -2.11
N THR A 37 -16.44 -7.08 -1.85
CA THR A 37 -15.22 -7.29 -1.06
C THR A 37 -15.60 -7.63 0.39
N PRO A 38 -15.22 -8.82 0.90
CA PRO A 38 -15.48 -9.17 2.29
C PRO A 38 -14.68 -8.24 3.20
N ARG A 39 -15.34 -7.69 4.22
CA ARG A 39 -14.72 -6.81 5.21
C ARG A 39 -14.75 -7.47 6.57
N THR A 40 -13.65 -7.39 7.30
CA THR A 40 -13.58 -7.77 8.71
C THR A 40 -14.12 -6.64 9.59
N ALA A 41 -14.55 -6.98 10.80
CA ALA A 41 -15.05 -5.99 11.75
C ALA A 41 -13.93 -5.02 12.14
N VAL A 42 -14.25 -3.72 12.18
CA VAL A 42 -13.30 -2.66 12.55
C VAL A 42 -12.64 -2.95 13.90
N LEU A 43 -13.43 -3.40 14.89
CA LEU A 43 -12.93 -3.74 16.22
C LEU A 43 -11.83 -4.82 16.16
N THR A 44 -11.99 -5.85 15.34
CA THR A 44 -11.00 -6.93 15.18
C THR A 44 -9.70 -6.38 14.60
N ASN A 45 -9.78 -5.62 13.51
CA ASN A 45 -8.60 -5.04 12.87
C ASN A 45 -7.88 -4.05 13.79
N CYS A 46 -8.64 -3.23 14.55
CA CYS A 46 -8.06 -2.30 15.52
C CYS A 46 -7.34 -3.05 16.64
N ALA A 47 -7.93 -4.11 17.20
CA ALA A 47 -7.29 -4.90 18.25
C ALA A 47 -5.98 -5.54 17.75
N GLU A 48 -5.98 -6.15 16.56
CA GLU A 48 -4.78 -6.73 15.95
C GLU A 48 -3.69 -5.68 15.69
N THR A 49 -4.07 -4.51 15.18
CA THR A 49 -3.15 -3.42 14.90
C THR A 49 -2.53 -2.89 16.19
N ILE A 50 -3.33 -2.67 17.23
CA ILE A 50 -2.85 -2.21 18.54
C ILE A 50 -1.85 -3.23 19.10
N SER A 51 -2.22 -4.51 19.16
CA SER A 51 -1.34 -5.56 19.65
C SER A 51 -0.04 -5.65 18.85
N PHE A 52 -0.09 -5.50 17.53
CA PHE A 52 1.11 -5.48 16.70
C PHE A 52 2.04 -4.31 17.05
N VAL A 53 1.49 -3.10 17.14
CA VAL A 53 2.27 -1.89 17.44
C VAL A 53 2.84 -1.96 18.86
N GLU A 54 2.04 -2.33 19.86
CA GLU A 54 2.47 -2.41 21.26
C GLU A 54 3.60 -3.43 21.48
N ASN A 55 3.59 -4.54 20.72
CA ASN A 55 4.66 -5.54 20.80
C ASN A 55 6.00 -5.07 20.20
N LEU A 56 5.95 -4.15 19.23
CA LEU A 56 7.15 -3.66 18.53
C LEU A 56 7.66 -2.34 19.10
N ALA A 57 6.77 -1.48 19.60
CA ALA A 57 7.09 -0.14 20.09
C ALA A 57 8.22 -0.10 21.15
N PRO A 58 8.33 -1.04 22.11
CA PRO A 58 9.42 -1.04 23.08
C PRO A 58 10.82 -1.22 22.47
N ASN A 59 10.90 -1.74 21.25
CA ASN A 59 12.15 -1.98 20.52
C ASN A 59 12.34 -1.00 19.34
N ASP A 60 11.36 -0.13 19.10
CA ASP A 60 11.46 0.89 18.06
C ASP A 60 12.48 1.96 18.49
N GLN A 61 13.53 2.11 17.69
CA GLN A 61 14.63 3.04 17.92
C GLN A 61 14.19 4.51 17.83
N LEU A 62 13.15 4.82 17.06
CA LEU A 62 12.60 6.18 16.95
C LEU A 62 11.71 6.54 18.14
N ILE A 63 11.21 5.53 18.87
CA ILE A 63 10.41 5.73 20.08
C ILE A 63 11.31 5.71 21.33
N LYS A 64 12.14 4.68 21.48
CA LYS A 64 13.02 4.49 22.65
C LYS A 64 14.27 5.37 22.61
N GLY A 65 14.66 5.84 21.43
CA GLY A 65 15.95 6.48 21.18
C GLY A 65 17.08 5.47 20.96
N VAL A 66 18.13 5.93 20.30
CA VAL A 66 19.36 5.15 20.04
C VAL A 66 20.50 5.75 20.85
N PRO A 67 21.24 4.95 21.64
CA PRO A 67 22.45 5.41 22.32
C PRO A 67 23.46 6.01 21.33
N ASP A 68 24.13 7.09 21.74
CA ASP A 68 25.07 7.82 20.87
C ASP A 68 26.16 6.93 20.26
N ASP A 69 26.69 5.97 21.01
CA ASP A 69 27.70 5.02 20.55
C ASP A 69 27.20 4.10 19.42
N LYS A 70 25.90 3.77 19.45
CA LYS A 70 25.22 2.88 18.50
C LYS A 70 24.54 3.61 17.35
N ASN A 71 24.39 4.92 17.45
CA ASN A 71 23.81 5.72 16.38
C ASN A 71 24.78 5.79 15.18
N PRO A 72 24.41 5.27 13.99
CA PRO A 72 25.27 5.37 12.80
C PRO A 72 25.47 6.81 12.33
N TYR A 73 24.61 7.75 12.75
CA TYR A 73 24.67 9.17 12.39
C TYR A 73 25.34 10.04 13.47
N LYS A 74 26.02 9.44 14.45
CA LYS A 74 26.74 10.19 15.49
C LYS A 74 27.82 11.08 14.86
N GLY A 75 27.77 12.39 15.13
CA GLY A 75 28.76 13.38 14.66
C GLY A 75 28.37 14.15 13.39
N ASP A 76 27.49 13.60 12.56
CA ASP A 76 26.90 14.34 11.46
C ASP A 76 25.78 15.22 12.02
N LYS A 77 26.08 16.51 12.23
CA LYS A 77 25.04 17.54 12.42
C LYS A 77 24.27 17.81 11.11
N GLY A 78 24.06 16.78 10.30
CA GLY A 78 23.24 16.81 9.10
C GLY A 78 21.78 16.83 9.52
N GLY A 79 21.26 18.01 9.81
CA GLY A 79 19.82 18.22 9.86
C GLY A 79 19.17 17.77 8.54
N CYS A 80 17.86 17.54 8.58
CA CYS A 80 17.09 17.27 7.36
C CYS A 80 17.26 18.44 6.37
N ILE A 81 17.96 18.21 5.25
CA ILE A 81 18.02 19.15 4.14
C ILE A 81 16.94 18.74 3.15
N VAL A 82 15.81 19.45 3.17
CA VAL A 82 14.84 19.40 2.08
C VAL A 82 15.35 20.37 1.01
N THR A 83 16.01 19.86 -0.03
CA THR A 83 16.32 20.64 -1.25
C THR A 83 15.47 20.14 -2.39
#